data_AF-A0A7C2Q3J4-F1
#
_entry.id   AF-A0A7C2Q3J4-F1
#
_cell.length_a   1.000
_cell.length_b   1.000
_cell.length_c   1.000
_cell.angle_alpha   90.00
_cell.angle_beta   90.00
_cell.angle_gamma   90.00
#
_symmetry.space_group_name_H-M   'P 1'
#
loop_
_entity.id
_entity.type
_entity.pdbx_description
1 polymer ?
#
loop_
_entity_poly.entity_id
_entity_poly.type
_entity_poly.pdbx_seq_one_letter_code
_entity_poly.pdbx_strand_id
1 'polypeptide(L)'
;MFQGGRLPLGHMHSSPLQIALERGFPALVCWLWWFARYVHLLRRGWRAKAVRRDPTLAGIYLGTFGGTLGFLASSLVHYNFGDSEVIMIVYFQMGLIEGFHRLMRDEARG
;
A
#
# COMPACT_ATOMS: atom_id res chain seq x y z
N MET A 1 -6.65 -24.88 30.31
CA MET A 1 -5.33 -25.41 30.73
C MET A 1 -4.35 -25.19 29.59
N PHE A 2 -3.30 -24.42 29.85
CA PHE A 2 -2.26 -24.03 28.89
C PHE A 2 -1.30 -25.19 28.66
N GLN A 3 -1.10 -25.58 27.40
CA GLN A 3 -0.25 -26.70 27.03
C GLN A 3 1.21 -26.20 26.84
N GLY A 4 2.04 -26.32 27.88
CA GLY A 4 3.49 -26.40 27.70
C GLY A 4 4.30 -25.10 27.57
N GLY A 5 3.90 -23.99 28.20
CA GLY A 5 4.78 -22.82 28.38
C GLY A 5 5.20 -22.09 27.10
N ARG A 6 4.59 -22.41 25.96
CA ARG A 6 4.71 -21.66 24.72
C ARG A 6 3.49 -20.77 24.60
N LEU A 7 3.72 -19.46 24.57
CA LEU A 7 2.70 -18.51 24.14
C LEU A 7 2.12 -19.05 22.84
N PRO A 8 0.78 -19.21 22.69
CA PRO A 8 0.24 -19.30 21.34
C PRO A 8 0.80 -18.08 20.62
N LEU A 9 1.34 -18.25 19.41
CA LEU A 9 1.66 -17.12 18.54
C LEU A 9 0.32 -16.45 18.18
N GLY A 10 -0.27 -15.78 19.16
CA GLY A 10 -1.53 -15.09 19.06
C GLY A 10 -1.26 -13.90 18.17
N HIS A 11 -1.83 -13.96 16.97
CA HIS A 11 -2.13 -12.84 16.08
C HIS A 11 -1.35 -11.59 16.45
N MET A 12 -0.10 -11.51 16.01
CA MET A 12 0.69 -10.33 16.30
C MET A 12 -0.03 -9.13 15.71
N HIS A 13 -0.31 -8.15 16.58
CA HIS A 13 -1.22 -7.07 16.23
C HIS A 13 -0.71 -6.19 15.09
N SER A 14 0.53 -6.32 14.62
CA SER A 14 1.08 -5.48 13.55
C SER A 14 1.54 -6.28 12.33
N SER A 15 1.19 -5.78 11.14
CA SER A 15 1.48 -6.42 9.86
C SER A 15 2.99 -6.65 9.62
N PRO A 16 3.91 -5.70 9.91
CA PRO A 16 5.34 -5.90 9.75
C PRO A 16 5.90 -7.01 10.63
N LEU A 17 5.44 -7.09 11.87
CA LEU A 17 5.92 -8.06 12.85
C LEU A 17 5.45 -9.47 12.50
N GLN A 18 4.20 -9.60 12.05
CA GLN A 18 3.69 -10.87 11.55
C GLN A 18 4.44 -11.35 10.31
N ILE A 19 4.70 -10.46 9.33
CA ILE A 19 5.47 -10.80 8.12
C ILE A 19 6.91 -11.24 8.49
N ALA A 20 7.56 -10.51 9.40
CA ALA A 20 8.92 -10.83 9.83
C ALA A 20 9.01 -12.17 10.55
N LEU A 21 8.00 -12.53 11.34
CA LEU A 21 7.98 -13.75 12.14
C LEU A 21 7.59 -14.98 11.31
N GLU A 22 6.60 -14.86 10.42
CA GLU A 22 6.10 -15.98 9.60
C GLU A 22 6.98 -16.28 8.39
N ARG A 23 7.53 -15.24 7.75
CA ARG A 23 8.24 -15.36 6.47
C ARG A 23 9.69 -14.88 6.53
N GLY A 24 10.13 -14.38 7.68
CA GLY A 24 11.49 -13.91 7.91
C GLY A 24 11.74 -12.47 7.45
N PHE A 25 12.92 -11.97 7.80
CA PHE A 25 13.39 -10.63 7.45
C PHE A 25 13.38 -10.32 5.94
N PRO A 26 13.75 -11.24 5.02
CA PRO A 26 13.73 -10.95 3.58
C PRO A 26 12.33 -10.58 3.06
N ALA A 27 11.28 -11.24 3.57
CA ALA A 27 9.91 -10.95 3.18
C ALA A 27 9.48 -9.54 3.64
N LEU A 28 9.87 -9.13 4.84
CA LEU A 28 9.62 -7.78 5.35
C LEU A 28 10.32 -6.72 4.47
N VAL A 29 11.57 -6.95 4.07
CA VAL A 29 12.31 -6.03 3.19
C VAL A 29 11.61 -5.90 1.83
N CYS A 30 11.19 -7.02 1.23
CA CYS A 30 10.44 -6.99 -0.03
C CYS A 30 9.12 -6.23 0.09
N TRP A 31 8.39 -6.41 1.19
CA TRP A 31 7.14 -5.72 1.47
C TRP A 31 7.34 -4.20 1.60
N LEU A 32 8.33 -3.78 2.41
CA LEU A 32 8.68 -2.37 2.57
C LEU A 32 9.14 -1.76 1.25
N TRP A 33 9.96 -2.48 0.49
CA TRP A 33 10.45 -2.04 -0.80
C TRP A 33 9.28 -1.83 -1.79
N TRP A 34 8.33 -2.76 -1.84
CA TRP A 34 7.17 -2.66 -2.72
C TRP A 34 6.32 -1.41 -2.41
N PHE A 35 5.96 -1.19 -1.14
CA PHE A 35 5.22 0.01 -0.74
C PHE A 35 6.02 1.30 -0.97
N ALA A 36 7.33 1.30 -0.72
CA ALA A 36 8.19 2.44 -1.00
C ALA A 36 8.22 2.78 -2.50
N ARG A 37 8.28 1.76 -3.37
CA ARG A 37 8.20 1.93 -4.84
C ARG A 37 6.85 2.48 -5.26
N TYR A 38 5.75 2.00 -4.68
CA TYR A 38 4.41 2.49 -4.99
C TYR A 38 4.21 3.95 -4.56
N VAL A 39 4.63 4.30 -3.34
CA VAL A 39 4.67 5.69 -2.84
C VAL A 39 5.52 6.60 -3.72
N HIS A 40 6.66 6.11 -4.20
CA HIS A 40 7.50 6.85 -5.15
C HIS A 40 6.80 7.09 -6.50
N LEU A 41 6.08 6.09 -7.01
CA LEU A 41 5.30 6.21 -8.24
C LEU A 41 4.18 7.25 -8.10
N LEU A 42 3.43 7.22 -7.00
CA LEU A 42 2.40 8.21 -6.71
C LEU A 42 2.97 9.64 -6.65
N ARG A 43 4.10 9.83 -5.97
CA ARG A 43 4.78 11.14 -5.89
C ARG A 43 5.24 11.64 -7.26
N ARG A 44 5.74 10.74 -8.11
CA ARG A 44 6.17 11.09 -9.47
C ARG A 44 4.98 11.42 -10.36
N GLY A 45 3.91 10.63 -10.29
CA GLY A 45 2.67 10.85 -11.05
C GLY A 45 1.99 12.17 -10.67
N TRP A 46 1.88 12.47 -9.38
CA TRP A 46 1.35 13.76 -8.91
C TRP A 46 2.14 14.97 -9.44
N ARG A 47 3.46 14.82 -9.67
CA ARG A 47 4.31 15.88 -10.26
C ARG A 47 4.20 15.97 -11.78
N ALA A 48 3.52 15.04 -12.45
CA ALA A 48 3.34 15.08 -13.90
C ALA A 48 2.48 16.29 -14.30
N LYS A 49 2.86 16.94 -15.41
CA LYS A 49 2.16 18.14 -15.91
C LYS A 49 0.68 17.86 -16.22
N ALA A 50 0.36 16.66 -16.74
CA ALA A 50 -1.00 16.23 -17.03
C ALA A 50 -1.87 16.22 -15.75
N VAL A 51 -1.35 15.62 -14.67
CA VAL A 51 -2.04 15.59 -13.37
C VAL A 51 -2.19 16.98 -12.76
N ARG A 52 -1.21 17.87 -12.92
CA ARG A 52 -1.32 19.24 -12.40
C ARG A 52 -2.30 20.11 -13.17
N ARG A 53 -2.65 19.74 -14.41
CA ARG A 53 -3.60 20.49 -15.24
C ARG A 53 -5.06 20.14 -14.92
N ASP A 54 -5.31 18.94 -14.43
CA ASP A 54 -6.63 18.47 -14.02
C ASP A 54 -6.73 18.37 -12.48
N PRO A 55 -7.48 19.29 -11.82
CA PRO A 55 -7.69 19.25 -10.37
C PRO A 55 -8.31 17.95 -9.86
N THR A 56 -9.11 17.26 -10.68
CA THR A 56 -9.76 15.99 -10.32
C THR A 56 -8.74 14.89 -10.26
N LEU A 57 -7.91 14.77 -11.31
CA LEU A 57 -6.84 13.79 -11.37
C LEU A 57 -5.80 14.03 -10.27
N ALA A 58 -5.47 15.29 -10.02
CA ALA A 58 -4.69 15.66 -8.85
C ALA A 58 -5.36 15.09 -7.58
N GLY A 59 -6.59 15.49 -7.27
CA GLY A 59 -7.32 15.02 -6.09
C GLY A 59 -7.28 13.51 -5.89
N ILE A 60 -7.43 12.73 -6.96
CA ILE A 60 -7.31 11.27 -6.95
C ILE A 60 -5.91 10.82 -6.52
N TYR A 61 -4.84 11.35 -7.15
CA TYR A 61 -3.46 11.01 -6.78
C TYR A 61 -3.15 11.37 -5.32
N LEU A 62 -3.62 12.52 -4.82
CA LEU A 62 -3.40 12.93 -3.44
C LEU A 62 -4.20 12.08 -2.45
N GLY A 63 -5.46 11.77 -2.79
CA GLY A 63 -6.32 10.89 -2.00
C GLY A 63 -5.72 9.49 -1.88
N THR A 64 -5.27 8.90 -3.00
CA THR A 64 -4.60 7.61 -2.99
C THR A 64 -3.27 7.65 -2.23
N PHE A 65 -2.51 8.74 -2.33
CA PHE A 65 -1.30 8.93 -1.55
C PHE A 65 -1.59 8.98 -0.04
N GLY A 66 -2.59 9.76 0.38
CA GLY A 66 -3.03 9.83 1.77
C GLY A 66 -3.56 8.48 2.28
N GLY A 67 -4.39 7.81 1.50
CA GLY A 67 -4.93 6.48 1.83
C GLY A 67 -3.83 5.42 1.98
N THR A 68 -2.82 5.44 1.10
CA THR A 68 -1.66 4.54 1.20
C THR A 68 -0.84 4.81 2.46
N LEU A 69 -0.60 6.09 2.80
CA LEU A 69 0.10 6.45 4.04
C LEU A 69 -0.70 6.08 5.29
N GLY A 70 -2.01 6.28 5.27
CA GLY A 70 -2.92 5.88 6.35
C GLY A 70 -2.92 4.36 6.55
N PHE A 71 -2.98 3.59 5.45
CA PHE A 71 -2.84 2.13 5.49
C PHE A 71 -1.49 1.70 6.07
N LEU A 72 -0.38 2.31 5.63
CA LEU A 72 0.95 2.00 6.15
C LEU A 72 1.08 2.33 7.65
N ALA A 73 0.58 3.49 8.07
CA ALA A 73 0.57 3.89 9.47
C ALA A 73 -0.27 2.95 10.32
N SER A 74 -1.47 2.59 9.85
CA SER A 74 -2.33 1.59 10.49
C SER A 74 -1.62 0.23 10.58
N SER A 75 -0.93 -0.18 9.52
CA SER A 75 -0.25 -1.49 9.44
C SER A 75 0.85 -1.66 10.50
N LEU A 76 1.43 -0.56 11.00
CA LEU A 76 2.41 -0.60 12.10
C LEU A 76 1.81 -1.06 13.43
N VAL A 77 0.50 -0.86 13.62
CA VAL A 77 -0.21 -1.12 14.88
C VAL A 77 -1.28 -2.20 14.74
N HIS A 78 -1.80 -2.41 13.52
CA HIS A 78 -2.87 -3.35 13.17
C HIS A 78 -2.44 -4.35 12.08
N TYR A 79 -3.01 -5.55 12.15
CA TYR A 79 -2.88 -6.57 11.13
C TYR A 79 -3.94 -6.37 10.05
N ASN A 80 -3.66 -5.51 9.09
CA ASN A 80 -4.61 -5.16 8.04
C ASN A 80 -4.76 -6.25 6.96
N PHE A 81 -3.90 -7.27 6.94
CA PHE A 81 -3.97 -8.38 5.98
C PHE A 81 -5.01 -9.44 6.38
N GLY A 82 -5.45 -9.45 7.64
CA GLY A 82 -6.53 -10.32 8.11
C GLY A 82 -7.92 -9.78 7.77
N ASP A 83 -8.00 -8.51 7.39
CA ASP A 83 -9.22 -7.82 7.00
C ASP A 83 -9.25 -7.61 5.49
N SER A 84 -10.11 -8.38 4.81
CA SER A 84 -10.26 -8.28 3.36
C SER A 84 -10.79 -6.93 2.91
N GLU A 85 -11.59 -6.24 3.72
CA GLU A 85 -12.22 -4.98 3.34
C GLU A 85 -11.15 -3.89 3.13
N VAL A 86 -10.19 -3.83 4.06
CA VAL A 86 -9.10 -2.85 4.03
C VAL A 86 -8.15 -3.12 2.85
N ILE A 87 -7.70 -4.37 2.68
CA ILE A 87 -6.71 -4.70 1.64
C ILE A 87 -7.30 -4.55 0.22
N MET A 88 -8.58 -4.85 0.02
CA MET A 88 -9.24 -4.69 -1.28
C MET A 88 -9.27 -3.22 -1.72
N ILE A 89 -9.55 -2.29 -0.80
CA ILE A 89 -9.55 -0.86 -1.09
C ILE A 89 -8.15 -0.38 -1.49
N VAL A 90 -7.10 -0.91 -0.88
CA VAL A 90 -5.71 -0.60 -1.26
C VAL A 90 -5.41 -1.10 -2.67
N TYR A 91 -5.77 -2.35 -2.99
CA TYR A 91 -5.55 -2.92 -4.33
C TYR A 91 -6.37 -2.22 -5.41
N PHE A 92 -7.61 -1.84 -5.11
CA PHE A 92 -8.45 -1.07 -6.01
C PHE A 92 -7.80 0.28 -6.36
N GLN A 93 -7.31 1.01 -5.35
CA GLN A 93 -6.60 2.28 -5.56
C GLN A 93 -5.32 2.10 -6.39
N MET A 94 -4.54 1.05 -6.14
CA MET A 94 -3.36 0.71 -6.95
C MET A 94 -3.72 0.50 -8.42
N GLY A 95 -4.76 -0.29 -8.69
CA GLY A 95 -5.25 -0.54 -10.05
C GLY A 95 -5.75 0.74 -10.73
N LEU A 96 -6.49 1.58 -10.01
CA LEU A 96 -7.01 2.84 -10.50
C LEU A 96 -5.88 3.78 -10.97
N ILE A 97 -4.84 3.94 -10.15
CA ILE A 97 -3.69 4.80 -10.49
C ILE A 97 -2.91 4.26 -11.68
N GLU A 98 -2.68 2.95 -11.76
CA GLU A 98 -2.02 2.35 -12.92
C GLU A 98 -2.86 2.48 -14.20
N GLY A 99 -4.19 2.42 -14.10
CA GLY A 99 -5.11 2.70 -15.20
C GLY A 99 -4.91 4.12 -15.75
N PHE A 100 -4.96 5.13 -14.88
CA PHE A 100 -4.71 6.52 -15.27
C PHE A 100 -3.31 6.72 -15.86
N HIS A 101 -2.30 6.07 -15.27
CA HIS A 101 -0.93 6.16 -15.74
C HIS A 101 -0.71 5.51 -17.11
N ARG A 102 -1.55 4.55 -17.51
CA ARG A 102 -1.57 3.99 -18.88
C ARG A 102 -2.28 4.92 -19.85
N LEU A 103 -3.47 5.40 -19.50
CA LEU A 103 -4.25 6.33 -20.33
C LEU A 103 -3.44 7.58 -20.68
N MET A 104 -2.79 8.21 -19.69
CA MET A 104 -1.94 9.38 -19.93
C MET A 104 -0.72 9.09 -20.80
N ARG A 105 -0.21 7.84 -20.78
CA ARG A 105 0.92 7.44 -21.62
C ARG A 105 0.49 7.26 -23.07
N ASP A 106 -0.72 6.75 -23.29
CA ASP A 106 -1.26 6.53 -24.62
C ASP A 106 -1.61 7.87 -25.29
N GLU A 107 -2.19 8.83 -24.55
CA GLU A 107 -2.42 10.20 -25.05
C GLU A 107 -1.13 10.94 -25.41
N ALA A 108 -0.01 10.66 -24.74
CA ALA A 108 1.28 11.29 -25.04
C ALA A 108 2.00 10.67 -26.25
N ARG A 109 1.50 9.55 -26.78
CA ARG A 109 2.10 8.80 -27.90
C ARG A 109 1.35 8.98 -29.22
N GLY A 110 0.10 9.46 -29.19
CA GLY A 110 -0.70 9.82 -30.36
C GLY A 110 -0.46 11.27 -30.77
#